data_AF-A0A9W6PF99-F1
#
_entry.id   AF-A0A9W6PF99-F1
#
_cell.length_a   1.000
_cell.length_b   1.000
_cell.length_c   1.000
_cell.angle_alpha   90.00
_cell.angle_beta   90.00
_cell.angle_gamma   90.00
#
_symmetry.space_group_name_H-M   'P 1'
#
loop_
_entity.id
_entity.type
_entity.pdbx_description
1 polymer ?
#
loop_
_entity_poly.entity_id
_entity_poly.type
_entity_poly.pdbx_seq_one_letter_code
_entity_poly.pdbx_strand_id
1 'polypeptide(L)'
;MPARLEALGSLAGLDRHSLHSQLRAGLDAVVHLGRDRADGRRRVTGLHLLVGGPEGLTSTAAAVHFERDGRAHPGPGWARLRELCAERGVDLPPRPDAVGSDGSDGADGVAGAPGAPEEPGTDVTETAEETT
;
A
#
# COMPACT_ATOMS: atom_id res chain seq x y z
N MET A 1 3.02 -4.14 1.10
CA MET A 1 4.22 -4.99 1.35
C MET A 1 5.30 -4.75 0.29
N PRO A 2 6.07 -3.64 0.33
CA PRO A 2 7.35 -3.52 -0.39
C PRO A 2 8.58 -3.77 0.50
N ALA A 3 8.62 -3.17 1.70
CA ALA A 3 9.85 -3.10 2.52
C ALA A 3 10.47 -4.48 2.88
N ARG A 4 9.64 -5.51 3.09
CA ARG A 4 10.16 -6.87 3.35
C ARG A 4 10.76 -7.51 2.10
N LEU A 5 10.16 -7.29 0.93
CA LEU A 5 10.72 -7.77 -0.33
C LEU A 5 12.01 -7.03 -0.66
N GLU A 6 12.06 -5.71 -0.42
CA GLU A 6 13.27 -4.89 -0.54
C GLU A 6 14.39 -5.40 0.37
N ALA A 7 14.08 -5.72 1.63
CA ALA A 7 15.05 -6.30 2.55
C ALA A 7 15.58 -7.67 2.06
N LEU A 8 14.70 -8.55 1.56
CA LEU A 8 15.11 -9.84 0.99
C LEU A 8 15.94 -9.67 -0.30
N GLY A 9 15.56 -8.73 -1.16
CA GLY A 9 16.31 -8.40 -2.37
C GLY A 9 17.71 -7.89 -2.05
N SER A 10 17.83 -7.02 -1.05
CA SER A 10 19.11 -6.52 -0.56
C SER A 10 20.01 -7.66 -0.02
N LEU A 11 19.44 -8.59 0.76
CA LEU A 11 20.16 -9.79 1.20
C LEU A 11 20.62 -10.69 0.04
N ALA A 12 19.91 -10.64 -1.09
CA ALA A 12 20.25 -11.35 -2.33
C ALA A 12 21.16 -10.54 -3.27
N GLY A 13 21.59 -9.33 -2.89
CA GLY A 13 22.45 -8.46 -3.70
C GLY A 13 21.73 -7.72 -4.83
N LEU A 14 20.39 -7.68 -4.83
CA LEU A 14 19.61 -6.90 -5.78
C LEU A 14 19.48 -5.45 -5.30
N ASP A 15 19.75 -4.50 -6.19
CA ASP A 15 19.35 -3.12 -5.97
C ASP A 15 17.82 -2.98 -6.04
N ARG A 16 17.31 -1.88 -5.48
CA ARG A 16 15.89 -1.61 -5.38
C ARG A 16 15.17 -1.64 -6.74
N HIS A 17 15.73 -1.01 -7.77
CA HIS A 17 15.09 -0.95 -9.08
C HIS A 17 15.08 -2.31 -9.77
N SER A 18 16.18 -3.06 -9.68
CA SER A 18 16.22 -4.44 -10.20
C SER A 18 15.17 -5.34 -9.55
N LEU A 19 15.00 -5.25 -8.23
CA LEU A 19 13.95 -6.00 -7.54
C LEU A 19 12.55 -5.62 -8.05
N HIS A 20 12.24 -4.32 -8.13
CA HIS A 20 10.91 -3.88 -8.61
C HIS A 20 10.65 -4.24 -10.07
N SER A 21 11.69 -4.20 -10.91
CA SER A 21 11.61 -4.65 -12.29
C SER A 21 11.27 -6.14 -12.36
N GLN A 22 11.96 -6.98 -11.57
CA GLN A 22 11.67 -8.41 -11.48
C GLN A 22 10.26 -8.69 -10.95
N LEU A 23 9.82 -7.98 -9.91
CA LEU A 23 8.47 -8.13 -9.36
C LEU A 23 7.40 -7.83 -10.42
N ARG A 24 7.58 -6.74 -11.18
CA ARG A 24 6.64 -6.36 -12.24
C ARG A 24 6.64 -7.34 -13.42
N ALA A 25 7.78 -7.93 -13.73
CA ALA A 25 7.90 -8.90 -14.82
C ALA A 25 7.37 -10.29 -14.43
N GLY A 26 7.46 -10.66 -13.15
CA GLY A 26 7.20 -12.02 -12.69
C GLY A 26 5.89 -12.24 -11.94
N LEU A 27 5.24 -11.19 -11.43
CA LEU A 27 4.09 -11.32 -10.55
C LEU A 27 2.94 -10.39 -10.95
N ASP A 28 1.76 -10.98 -11.15
CA ASP A 28 0.52 -10.23 -11.34
C ASP A 28 -0.13 -9.83 -9.99
N ALA A 29 -0.09 -10.75 -9.01
CA ALA A 29 -0.84 -10.63 -7.76
C ALA A 29 -0.15 -11.29 -6.56
N VAL A 30 -0.52 -10.85 -5.37
CA VAL A 30 -0.11 -11.40 -4.07
C VAL A 30 -1.35 -11.80 -3.28
N VAL A 31 -1.31 -13.01 -2.73
CA VAL A 31 -2.33 -13.53 -1.81
C VAL A 31 -1.94 -13.16 -0.38
N HIS A 32 -2.79 -12.39 0.29
CA HIS A 32 -2.62 -12.05 1.70
C HIS A 32 -3.25 -13.13 2.57
N LEU A 33 -2.44 -13.71 3.45
CA LEU A 33 -2.88 -14.65 4.47
C LEU A 33 -2.87 -13.99 5.85
N GLY A 34 -3.97 -14.14 6.56
CA GLY A 34 -4.09 -13.76 7.97
C GLY A 34 -4.30 -14.99 8.85
N ARG A 35 -4.09 -14.83 10.16
CA ARG A 35 -4.52 -15.80 11.16
C ARG A 35 -5.84 -15.32 11.78
N ASP A 36 -6.77 -16.25 11.96
CA ASP A 36 -7.92 -15.97 12.81
C ASP A 36 -7.48 -15.76 14.26
N ARG A 37 -8.05 -14.75 14.92
CA ARG A 37 -7.89 -14.60 16.36
C ARG A 37 -8.81 -15.54 17.15
N ALA A 38 -9.92 -15.99 16.56
CA ALA A 38 -10.87 -16.87 17.22
C ALA A 38 -10.41 -18.33 17.25
N ASP A 39 -9.83 -18.84 16.16
CA ASP A 39 -9.46 -20.26 16.02
C ASP A 39 -7.99 -20.50 15.64
N GLY A 40 -7.20 -19.45 15.43
CA GLY A 40 -5.77 -19.55 15.09
C GLY A 40 -5.46 -20.02 13.66
N ARG A 41 -6.47 -20.37 12.86
CA ARG A 41 -6.29 -20.95 11.52
C ARG A 41 -5.86 -19.87 10.53
N ARG A 42 -5.05 -20.26 9.55
CA ARG A 42 -4.67 -19.38 8.44
C ARG A 42 -5.81 -19.32 7.43
N ARG A 43 -6.14 -18.11 6.97
CA ARG A 43 -7.13 -17.86 5.92
C ARG A 43 -6.60 -16.84 4.92
N VAL A 44 -7.11 -16.91 3.69
CA VAL A 44 -6.94 -15.81 2.73
C VAL A 44 -7.76 -14.63 3.22
N THR A 45 -7.11 -13.49 3.40
CA THR A 45 -7.75 -12.23 3.82
C THR A 45 -7.88 -11.24 2.66
N GLY A 46 -7.19 -11.49 1.54
CA GLY A 46 -7.37 -10.71 0.33
C GLY A 46 -6.37 -11.04 -0.77
N LEU A 47 -6.62 -10.48 -1.94
CA LEU A 47 -5.72 -10.48 -3.09
C LEU A 47 -5.38 -9.04 -3.44
N HIS A 48 -4.11 -8.80 -3.73
CA HIS A 48 -3.61 -7.49 -4.15
C HIS A 48 -2.85 -7.64 -5.45
N LEU A 49 -3.11 -6.78 -6.43
CA LEU A 49 -2.38 -6.76 -7.69
C LEU A 49 -1.10 -5.94 -7.55
N LEU A 50 -0.05 -6.35 -8.23
CA LEU A 50 1.12 -5.49 -8.42
C LEU A 50 0.79 -4.46 -9.49
N VAL A 51 1.01 -3.19 -9.15
CA VAL A 51 0.77 -2.06 -10.04
C VAL A 51 2.01 -1.19 -10.11
N GLY A 52 2.17 -0.45 -11.21
CA GLY A 52 3.20 0.58 -11.31
C GLY A 52 2.92 1.70 -10.32
N GLY A 53 3.94 2.09 -9.56
CA GLY A 53 3.97 3.24 -8.69
C GLY A 53 4.91 4.33 -9.22
N PRO A 54 5.11 5.40 -8.44
CA PRO A 54 6.04 6.48 -8.79
C PRO A 54 7.46 5.95 -9.03
N GLU A 55 8.22 6.64 -9.88
CA GLU A 55 9.64 6.38 -10.10
C GLU A 55 9.97 4.95 -10.57
N GLY A 56 8.99 4.26 -11.18
CA GLY A 56 9.16 2.89 -11.68
C GLY A 56 9.11 1.80 -10.59
N LEU A 57 8.81 2.16 -9.34
CA LEU A 57 8.67 1.22 -8.24
C LEU A 57 7.31 0.53 -8.29
N THR A 58 7.22 -0.70 -7.77
CA THR A 58 5.94 -1.42 -7.71
C THR A 58 5.18 -1.07 -6.43
N SER A 59 3.87 -0.82 -6.56
CA SER A 59 2.93 -0.73 -5.46
C SER A 59 1.93 -1.89 -5.53
N THR A 60 1.04 -1.97 -4.55
CA THR A 60 -0.03 -2.98 -4.49
C THR A 60 -1.39 -2.31 -4.45
N ALA A 61 -2.32 -2.74 -5.31
CA ALA A 61 -3.71 -2.32 -5.28
C ALA A 61 -4.61 -3.48 -4.79
N ALA A 62 -5.47 -3.23 -3.81
CA ALA A 62 -6.41 -4.23 -3.32
C ALA A 62 -7.41 -4.62 -4.41
N ALA A 63 -7.43 -5.91 -4.79
CA ALA A 63 -8.43 -6.42 -5.73
C ALA A 63 -9.67 -6.93 -5.00
N VAL A 64 -9.48 -7.64 -3.89
CA VAL A 64 -10.57 -8.14 -3.06
C VAL A 64 -10.08 -8.41 -1.64
N HIS A 65 -10.93 -8.12 -0.66
CA HIS A 65 -10.76 -8.52 0.74
C HIS A 65 -11.80 -9.57 1.11
N PHE A 66 -11.45 -10.46 2.04
CA PHE A 66 -12.38 -11.46 2.57
C PHE A 66 -12.61 -11.24 4.05
N GLU A 67 -13.89 -11.15 4.43
CA GLU A 67 -14.31 -11.18 5.82
C GLU A 67 -14.17 -12.59 6.41
N ARG A 68 -14.23 -12.67 7.74
CA ARG A 68 -14.13 -13.95 8.46
C ARG A 68 -15.18 -14.97 8.01
N ASP A 69 -16.38 -14.51 7.67
CA ASP A 69 -17.49 -15.35 7.19
C ASP A 69 -17.44 -15.67 5.70
N GLY A 70 -16.36 -15.29 5.02
CA GLY A 70 -16.13 -15.59 3.61
C GLY A 70 -16.74 -14.58 2.64
N ARG A 71 -17.43 -13.53 3.11
CA ARG A 71 -17.89 -12.46 2.22
C ARG A 71 -16.72 -11.75 1.56
N ALA A 72 -16.81 -11.61 0.24
CA ALA A 72 -15.82 -10.92 -0.58
C ALA A 72 -16.20 -9.44 -0.76
N HIS A 73 -15.23 -8.55 -0.56
CA HIS A 73 -15.36 -7.11 -0.73
C HIS A 73 -14.38 -6.65 -1.82
N PRO A 74 -14.87 -6.46 -3.06
CA PRO A 74 -14.00 -6.02 -4.14
C PRO A 74 -13.46 -4.62 -3.95
N GLY A 75 -12.15 -4.49 -4.15
CA GLY A 75 -11.42 -3.22 -4.14
C GLY A 75 -11.18 -2.67 -5.55
N PRO A 76 -10.39 -1.59 -5.67
CA PRO A 76 -10.09 -0.93 -6.94
C PRO A 76 -9.47 -1.85 -7.99
N GLY A 77 -8.71 -2.88 -7.59
CA GLY A 77 -8.07 -3.85 -8.48
C GLY A 77 -9.00 -4.95 -9.01
N TRP A 78 -10.28 -4.97 -8.63
CA TRP A 78 -11.19 -6.08 -8.98
C TRP A 78 -11.35 -6.27 -10.48
N ALA A 79 -11.59 -5.19 -11.23
CA ALA A 79 -11.77 -5.27 -12.68
C ALA A 79 -10.56 -5.91 -13.36
N ARG A 80 -9.36 -5.46 -13.00
CA ARG A 80 -8.12 -6.02 -13.54
C ARG A 80 -7.88 -7.47 -13.13
N LEU A 81 -8.23 -7.85 -11.90
CA LEU A 81 -8.17 -9.25 -11.47
C LEU A 81 -9.08 -10.14 -12.31
N ARG A 82 -10.30 -9.67 -12.62
CA ARG A 82 -11.23 -10.39 -13.50
C ARG A 82 -10.65 -10.61 -14.90
N GLU A 83 -10.06 -9.58 -15.49
CA GLU A 83 -9.39 -9.69 -16.80
C GLU A 83 -8.28 -10.75 -16.77
N LEU A 84 -7.39 -10.69 -15.79
CA LEU A 84 -6.29 -11.65 -15.64
C LEU A 84 -6.79 -13.10 -15.45
N CYS A 85 -7.87 -13.28 -14.70
CA CYS A 85 -8.51 -14.58 -14.52
C CYS A 85 -9.17 -15.07 -15.81
N ALA A 86 -9.86 -14.19 -16.55
CA ALA A 86 -10.50 -14.53 -17.82
C ALA A 86 -9.47 -14.94 -18.88
N GLU A 87 -8.32 -14.27 -18.96
CA GLU A 87 -7.17 -14.67 -19.80
C GLU A 87 -6.70 -16.11 -19.50
N ARG A 88 -6.92 -16.57 -18.27
CA ARG A 88 -6.56 -17.92 -17.78
C ARG A 88 -7.75 -18.89 -17.76
N GLY A 89 -8.88 -18.51 -18.36
CA GLY A 89 -10.08 -19.35 -18.47
C GLY A 89 -10.94 -19.41 -17.20
N VAL A 90 -10.74 -18.50 -16.24
CA VAL A 90 -11.52 -18.39 -15.01
C VAL A 90 -12.46 -17.19 -15.11
N ASP A 91 -13.76 -17.43 -15.25
CA ASP A 91 -14.75 -16.37 -15.21
C ASP A 91 -15.10 -16.01 -13.76
N LEU A 92 -14.83 -14.76 -13.39
CA LEU A 92 -15.16 -14.22 -12.09
C LEU A 92 -16.44 -13.37 -12.19
N PRO A 93 -17.32 -13.42 -11.16
CA PRO A 93 -18.56 -12.66 -11.17
C PRO A 93 -18.27 -11.16 -11.33
N PRO A 94 -19.22 -10.40 -11.90
CA PRO A 94 -19.13 -8.95 -11.86
C PRO A 94 -18.99 -8.47 -10.42
N ARG A 95 -18.49 -7.24 -10.23
CA ARG A 95 -18.46 -6.63 -8.89
C ARG A 95 -19.88 -6.75 -8.32
N PRO A 96 -20.08 -7.35 -7.13
CA PRO A 96 -21.37 -7.32 -6.48
C PRO A 96 -21.77 -5.85 -6.37
N ASP A 97 -22.93 -5.51 -6.89
CA ASP A 97 -23.48 -4.16 -6.78
C ASP A 97 -23.39 -3.78 -5.30
N ALA A 98 -22.73 -2.67 -5.00
CA ALA A 98 -22.61 -2.20 -3.63
C ALA A 98 -24.02 -1.82 -3.14
N VAL A 99 -24.77 -2.78 -2.62
CA VAL A 99 -26.02 -2.53 -1.92
C VAL A 99 -25.63 -1.86 -0.60
N GLY A 100 -25.67 -0.53 -0.60
CA GLY A 100 -25.58 0.34 0.57
C GLY A 100 -24.16 0.56 1.12
N SER A 101 -23.43 1.51 0.55
CA SER A 101 -22.38 2.21 1.31
C SER A 101 -23.04 3.31 2.15
N ASP A 102 -23.38 3.00 3.40
CA ASP A 102 -23.51 4.00 4.45
C ASP A 102 -22.34 3.84 5.42
N GLY A 103 -21.55 4.90 5.55
CA GLY A 103 -20.46 5.02 6.52
C GLY A 103 -19.07 5.11 5.90
N SER A 104 -18.71 6.29 5.40
CA SER A 104 -17.32 6.73 5.36
C SER A 104 -16.78 6.86 6.79
N ASP A 105 -15.67 6.19 7.12
CA ASP A 105 -14.61 6.84 7.91
C ASP A 105 -13.28 6.08 7.85
N GLY A 106 -12.18 6.80 7.64
CA GLY A 106 -10.83 6.25 7.61
C GLY A 106 -9.93 6.86 6.54
N ALA A 107 -9.84 8.18 6.50
CA ALA A 107 -8.83 8.92 5.75
C ALA A 107 -7.41 8.62 6.25
N ASP A 108 -6.49 8.53 5.28
CA ASP A 108 -5.08 8.91 5.31
C ASP A 108 -4.30 8.84 6.62
N GLY A 109 -3.44 7.81 6.72
CA GLY A 109 -2.27 7.82 7.59
C GLY A 109 -1.04 8.34 6.85
N VAL A 110 -0.94 9.66 6.66
CA VAL A 110 0.35 10.31 6.41
C VAL A 110 1.16 10.26 7.70
N ALA A 111 2.33 9.64 7.66
CA ALA A 111 3.28 9.66 8.77
C ALA A 111 3.84 11.10 8.89
N GLY A 112 3.39 11.82 9.92
CA GLY A 112 3.92 13.12 10.31
C GLY A 112 5.37 13.02 10.78
N ALA A 113 6.21 13.90 10.25
CA ALA A 113 7.51 14.25 10.81
C ALA A 113 7.30 15.14 12.06
N PRO A 114 8.14 15.03 13.11
CA PRO A 114 8.09 15.94 14.24
C PRO A 114 8.66 17.31 13.86
N GLY A 115 7.89 18.36 14.15
CA GLY A 115 8.18 19.74 13.82
C GLY A 115 9.39 20.33 14.55
N ALA A 116 10.06 21.24 13.85
CA ALA A 116 10.94 22.25 14.45
C ALA A 116 10.06 23.35 15.10
N PRO A 117 10.45 23.92 16.24
CA PRO A 117 9.79 25.10 16.78
C PRO A 117 10.20 26.37 16.01
N GLU A 118 9.19 27.16 15.62
CA GLU A 118 9.33 28.54 15.13
C GLU A 118 9.78 29.48 16.25
N GLU A 119 10.70 30.36 15.87
CA GLU A 119 11.14 31.57 16.57
C GLU A 119 10.01 32.61 16.66
N PRO A 120 9.83 33.32 17.80
CA PRO A 120 9.10 34.57 17.82
C PRO A 120 10.02 35.80 17.97
N GLY A 121 9.86 36.73 17.03
CA GLY A 121 9.62 38.14 17.33
C GLY A 121 10.80 39.02 17.79
N THR A 122 11.22 39.88 16.88
CA THR A 122 12.01 41.11 17.06
C THR A 122 11.66 41.95 18.29
N ASP A 123 12.69 42.42 19.01
CA ASP A 123 12.69 43.80 19.52
C ASP A 123 14.08 44.44 19.40
N VAL A 124 14.07 45.75 19.18
CA VAL A 124 15.16 46.61 18.72
C VAL A 124 15.80 47.34 19.90
N THR A 125 17.13 47.33 20.01
CA THR A 125 17.98 48.46 20.50
C THR A 125 19.42 48.15 20.05
N GLU A 126 19.98 48.83 19.06
CA GLU A 126 20.80 50.05 19.22
C GLU A 126 21.89 49.93 20.29
N THR A 127 23.16 49.89 19.88
CA THR A 127 24.21 50.86 20.28
C THR A 127 25.50 50.51 19.53
N ALA A 128 26.05 51.51 18.84
CA ALA A 128 27.34 51.50 18.16
C ALA A 128 28.50 51.69 19.15
N GLU A 129 29.67 51.13 18.84
CA GLU A 129 31.04 51.68 19.02
C GLU A 129 32.02 50.55 18.63
N GLU A 130 32.71 50.60 17.50
CA GLU A 130 33.86 51.45 17.13
C GLU A 130 35.21 50.99 17.75
N THR A 131 36.03 50.40 16.89
CA THR A 131 37.49 50.58 16.73
C THR A 131 38.42 50.64 17.95
N THR A 132 39.21 49.57 18.16
CA THR A 132 40.70 49.53 18.13
C THR A 132 41.20 48.23 18.73
#